data_AF-A0AAC8XJW8-F1
#
_entry.id   AF-A0AAC8XJW8-F1
#
_cell.length_a   1.000
_cell.length_b   1.000
_cell.length_c   1.000
_cell.angle_alpha   90.00
_cell.angle_beta   90.00
_cell.angle_gamma   90.00
#
_symmetry.space_group_name_H-M   'P 1'
#
loop_
_entity.id
_entity.type
_entity.pdbx_description
1 polymer ?
#
loop_
_entity_poly.entity_id
_entity_poly.type
_entity_poly.pdbx_seq_one_letter_code
_entity_poly.pdbx_strand_id
1 'polypeptide(L)'
;MSIANLSVSSFASGVELKAALKKQNFELLLMDYHLGEGKSGVEWVQILRESGFIRPSTGIIFLTSDRSPQTIGRVMDLQPDVLLIKPYTIASLTRQINHYLSYRDFVKNVLHALDNKQVERAVSIVRAKIKDGIPPRLVGDIRKLYARLLFESGEIRRALSIYDDVLTRSDKVLWAQWGKVKCQYASGQWPECKDHLGDMVNSSLARDKAFEWLASISFEQNAYDQVEKYLDEINFSELSLPAAKMKTIAFQKQDKVVEAIDLLQRKRAMHRSAKDRFNDFTFELAEFYLFLAEESPETNRSESLSQARKLVGIAGRSQGDPQALQKRDYLLAFSAVLDGDVEKAIHLLEGDYVDNYLRTEPSVLVIAAKVHHGLGDERKAGELLLMAKQKNAELQAVLEQVMNDELIFSGGESLGLNHQQAVSINETGTQLFIEGLFSKAMKHFYDAFQLSPKTAAFGLNLLQCMIEADIGVYRKYRLKQLIEKVTALTLNETNKARLEQLVLLAQEHAL
;
A
#
# COMPACT_ATOMS: atom_id res chain seq x y z
N MET A 1 -2.10 17.06 29.55
CA MET A 1 -2.10 15.72 30.16
C MET A 1 -0.76 15.49 30.85
N SER A 2 -0.74 15.04 32.11
CA SER A 2 0.50 14.73 32.85
C SER A 2 0.75 13.22 32.87
N ILE A 3 2.02 12.80 32.86
CA ILE A 3 2.42 11.38 33.00
C ILE A 3 1.79 10.73 34.23
N ALA A 4 1.60 11.50 35.31
CA ALA A 4 1.02 11.02 36.56
C ALA A 4 -0.43 10.52 36.45
N ASN A 5 -1.15 10.89 35.38
CA ASN A 5 -2.55 10.52 35.19
C ASN A 5 -2.73 9.34 34.22
N LEU A 6 -1.64 8.70 33.77
CA LEU A 6 -1.70 7.58 32.83
C LEU A 6 -1.88 6.25 33.56
N SER A 7 -2.89 5.47 33.16
CA SER A 7 -2.99 4.06 33.54
C SER A 7 -2.08 3.22 32.65
N VAL A 8 -1.25 2.36 33.25
CA VAL A 8 -0.28 1.54 32.51
C VAL A 8 -0.79 0.10 32.41
N SER A 9 -0.69 -0.49 31.23
CA SER A 9 -0.86 -1.93 30.99
C SER A 9 0.35 -2.45 30.24
N SER A 10 0.76 -3.68 30.54
CA SER A 10 1.92 -4.33 29.93
C SER A 10 1.48 -5.63 29.24
N PHE A 11 2.02 -5.88 28.06
CA PHE A 11 1.73 -7.06 27.24
C PHE A 11 3.05 -7.73 26.85
N ALA A 12 3.10 -9.06 26.90
CA ALA A 12 4.31 -9.81 26.60
C ALA A 12 4.51 -10.03 25.09
N SER A 13 3.43 -9.93 24.30
CA SER A 13 3.47 -10.15 22.84
C SER A 13 2.51 -9.23 22.09
N GLY A 14 2.74 -9.07 20.78
CA GLY A 14 1.83 -8.35 19.91
C GLY A 14 0.45 -9.03 19.76
N VAL A 15 0.37 -10.35 19.96
CA VAL A 15 -0.90 -11.10 19.97
C VAL A 15 -1.76 -10.68 21.18
N GLU A 16 -1.15 -10.58 22.36
CA GLU A 16 -1.82 -10.10 23.58
C GLU A 16 -2.27 -8.64 23.42
N LEU A 17 -1.40 -7.79 22.85
CA LEU A 17 -1.76 -6.41 22.54
C LEU A 17 -2.96 -6.34 21.59
N LYS A 18 -3.00 -7.15 20.52
CA LYS A 18 -4.14 -7.25 19.59
C LYS A 18 -5.42 -7.65 20.34
N ALA A 19 -5.34 -8.61 21.25
CA ALA A 19 -6.49 -9.02 22.07
C ALA A 19 -6.97 -7.93 23.04
N ALA A 20 -6.05 -7.13 23.59
CA ALA A 20 -6.39 -5.98 24.43
C ALA A 20 -7.02 -4.84 23.62
N LEU A 21 -6.49 -4.55 22.42
CA LEU A 21 -7.03 -3.55 21.49
C LEU A 21 -8.44 -3.89 20.98
N LYS A 22 -8.84 -5.17 21.00
CA LYS A 22 -10.23 -5.58 20.75
C LYS A 22 -11.19 -5.10 21.86
N LYS A 23 -10.70 -4.88 23.09
CA LYS A 23 -11.51 -4.56 24.27
C LYS A 23 -11.44 -3.08 24.67
N GLN A 24 -10.29 -2.44 24.48
CA GLN A 24 -10.05 -1.05 24.89
C GLN A 24 -9.11 -0.32 23.93
N ASN A 25 -9.21 1.01 23.89
CA ASN A 25 -8.30 1.86 23.12
C ASN A 25 -7.18 2.40 24.02
N PHE A 26 -5.99 2.61 23.45
CA PHE A 26 -4.87 3.24 24.15
C PHE A 26 -4.54 4.59 23.49
N GLU A 27 -4.20 5.57 24.33
CA GLU A 27 -3.76 6.89 23.86
C GLU A 27 -2.29 6.92 23.48
N LEU A 28 -1.48 6.06 24.10
CA LEU A 28 -0.04 5.98 23.91
C LEU A 28 0.40 4.52 23.98
N LEU A 29 1.18 4.10 22.99
CA LEU A 29 1.78 2.77 22.89
C LEU A 29 3.30 2.90 22.94
N LEU A 30 3.92 2.26 23.93
CA LEU A 30 5.38 2.10 24.01
C LEU A 30 5.70 0.70 23.48
N MET A 31 6.33 0.63 22.31
CA MET A 31 6.60 -0.60 21.59
C MET A 31 8.10 -0.87 21.52
N ASP A 32 8.55 -2.05 21.93
CA ASP A 32 9.91 -2.50 21.64
C ASP A 32 10.00 -2.99 20.20
N TYR A 33 11.11 -2.72 19.52
CA TYR A 33 11.38 -3.28 18.20
C TYR A 33 11.49 -4.81 18.28
N HIS A 34 12.19 -5.34 19.29
CA HIS A 34 12.42 -6.77 19.46
C HIS A 34 11.42 -7.37 20.45
N LEU A 35 10.39 -8.04 19.92
CA LEU A 35 9.35 -8.72 20.72
C LEU A 35 9.59 -10.23 20.88
N GLY A 36 10.84 -10.68 20.76
CA GLY A 36 11.22 -12.10 20.83
C GLY A 36 11.09 -12.83 19.49
N GLU A 37 10.71 -14.11 19.53
CA GLU A 37 10.56 -14.95 18.33
C GLU A 37 9.22 -14.66 17.64
N GLY A 38 9.27 -14.05 16.45
CA GLY A 38 8.07 -13.71 15.69
C GLY A 38 8.18 -12.35 15.00
N LYS A 39 7.04 -11.72 14.76
CA LYS A 39 6.92 -10.37 14.19
C LYS A 39 7.56 -9.33 15.12
N SER A 40 8.30 -8.40 14.52
CA SER A 40 8.90 -7.24 15.18
C SER A 40 7.82 -6.26 15.63
N GLY A 41 8.17 -5.33 16.53
CA GLY A 41 7.26 -4.26 16.93
C GLY A 41 6.80 -3.41 15.75
N VAL A 42 7.66 -3.25 14.73
CA VAL A 42 7.34 -2.50 13.51
C VAL A 42 6.23 -3.20 12.72
N GLU A 43 6.41 -4.50 12.46
CA GLU A 43 5.42 -5.33 11.76
C GLU A 43 4.08 -5.34 12.51
N TRP A 44 4.10 -5.44 13.85
CA TRP A 44 2.88 -5.40 14.65
C TRP A 44 2.15 -4.07 14.57
N VAL A 45 2.87 -2.95 14.70
CA VAL A 45 2.25 -1.61 14.60
C VAL A 45 1.64 -1.40 13.22
N GLN A 46 2.31 -1.87 12.14
CA GLN A 46 1.77 -1.81 10.79
C GLN A 46 0.45 -2.60 10.67
N ILE A 47 0.48 -3.89 11.03
CA ILE A 47 -0.70 -4.77 10.98
C ILE A 47 -1.87 -4.19 11.80
N LEU A 48 -1.59 -3.69 13.01
CA LEU A 48 -2.62 -3.14 13.89
C LEU A 48 -3.19 -1.82 13.38
N ARG A 49 -2.39 -0.99 12.72
CA ARG A 49 -2.85 0.26 12.08
C ARG A 49 -3.71 -0.05 10.86
N GLU A 50 -3.26 -0.93 9.98
CA GLU A 50 -4.00 -1.35 8.77
C GLU A 50 -5.31 -2.08 9.10
N SER A 51 -5.29 -2.91 10.15
CA SER A 51 -6.50 -3.58 10.67
C SER A 51 -7.45 -2.64 11.44
N GLY A 52 -7.12 -1.35 11.56
CA GLY A 52 -7.94 -0.35 12.26
C GLY A 52 -8.05 -0.56 13.78
N PHE A 53 -7.08 -1.24 14.41
CA PHE A 53 -7.00 -1.35 15.86
C PHE A 53 -6.35 -0.12 16.50
N ILE A 54 -5.43 0.52 15.79
CA ILE A 54 -4.74 1.74 16.25
C ILE A 54 -5.38 2.94 15.56
N ARG A 55 -5.83 3.91 16.36
CA ARG A 55 -6.42 5.15 15.84
C ARG A 55 -5.32 6.13 15.42
N PRO A 56 -5.57 7.05 14.48
CA PRO A 56 -4.65 8.13 14.15
C PRO A 56 -4.22 8.97 15.37
N SER A 57 -5.08 9.07 16.39
CA SER A 57 -4.77 9.75 17.64
C SER A 57 -3.93 8.95 18.63
N THR A 58 -3.70 7.65 18.43
CA THR A 58 -2.87 6.84 19.31
C THR A 58 -1.39 7.15 19.06
N GLY A 59 -0.72 7.66 20.08
CA GLY A 59 0.71 7.92 20.04
C GLY A 59 1.53 6.65 20.01
N ILE A 60 2.61 6.63 19.24
CA ILE A 60 3.51 5.49 19.13
C ILE A 60 4.93 5.93 19.47
N ILE A 61 5.46 5.34 20.53
CA ILE A 61 6.85 5.48 20.96
C ILE A 61 7.55 4.16 20.72
N PHE A 62 8.59 4.17 19.90
CA PHE A 62 9.43 3.00 19.67
C PHE A 62 10.67 3.00 20.55
N LEU A 63 10.98 1.83 21.10
CA LEU A 63 12.17 1.53 21.87
C LEU A 63 12.99 0.52 21.10
N THR A 64 14.30 0.72 20.97
CA THR A 64 15.19 -0.27 20.35
C THR A 64 16.55 -0.30 21.01
N SER A 65 17.16 -1.48 21.13
CA SER A 65 18.58 -1.65 21.46
C SER A 65 19.48 -1.71 20.23
N ASP A 66 18.91 -1.94 19.05
CA ASP A 66 19.65 -2.03 17.82
C ASP A 66 19.81 -0.64 17.19
N ARG A 67 21.07 -0.30 16.91
CA ARG A 67 21.50 0.98 16.32
C ARG A 67 21.83 0.85 14.84
N SER A 68 21.61 -0.33 14.26
CA SER A 68 21.80 -0.55 12.85
C SER A 68 20.94 0.46 12.05
N PRO A 69 21.50 1.09 11.01
CA PRO A 69 20.75 2.01 10.17
C PRO A 69 19.48 1.36 9.57
N GLN A 70 19.52 0.06 9.29
CA GLN A 70 18.39 -0.71 8.76
C GLN A 70 17.23 -0.75 9.76
N THR A 71 17.49 -1.14 11.01
CA THR A 71 16.45 -1.17 12.07
C THR A 71 15.89 0.23 12.34
N ILE A 72 16.75 1.23 12.42
CA ILE A 72 16.31 2.62 12.63
C ILE A 72 15.47 3.10 11.45
N GLY A 73 15.89 2.82 10.20
CA GLY A 73 15.15 3.15 8.98
C GLY A 73 13.74 2.57 8.99
N ARG A 74 13.60 1.28 9.28
CA ARG A 74 12.29 0.59 9.39
C ARG A 74 11.38 1.22 10.44
N VAL A 75 11.93 1.60 11.58
CA VAL A 75 11.15 2.30 12.62
C VAL A 75 10.74 3.69 12.12
N MET A 76 11.64 4.42 11.47
CA MET A 76 11.34 5.76 10.93
C MET A 76 10.27 5.73 9.84
N ASP A 77 10.19 4.65 9.05
CA ASP A 77 9.17 4.45 8.01
C ASP A 77 7.74 4.41 8.58
N LEU A 78 7.56 3.87 9.79
CA LEU A 78 6.27 3.91 10.49
C LEU A 78 5.84 5.32 10.92
N GLN A 79 6.77 6.27 10.86
CA GLN A 79 6.63 7.64 11.35
C GLN A 79 6.16 7.69 12.81
N PRO A 80 6.90 7.07 13.76
CA PRO A 80 6.55 7.13 15.16
C PRO A 80 6.65 8.55 15.68
N ASP A 81 5.93 8.82 16.77
CA ASP A 81 6.00 10.12 17.44
C ASP A 81 7.34 10.29 18.14
N VAL A 82 7.88 9.20 18.70
CA VAL A 82 9.16 9.19 19.41
C VAL A 82 9.92 7.91 19.12
N LEU A 83 11.23 8.04 18.86
CA LEU A 83 12.17 6.93 18.81
C LEU A 83 13.20 7.08 19.94
N LEU A 84 13.34 6.02 20.72
CA LEU A 84 14.26 5.93 21.85
C LEU A 84 15.23 4.76 21.65
N ILE A 85 16.52 5.10 21.63
CA ILE A 85 17.60 4.13 21.48
C ILE A 85 18.17 3.82 22.87
N LYS A 86 18.29 2.53 23.21
CA LYS A 86 18.87 2.06 24.47
C LYS A 86 20.41 2.17 24.42
N PRO A 87 21.08 2.41 25.57
CA PRO A 87 20.49 2.80 26.85
C PRO A 87 20.01 4.27 26.82
N TYR A 88 18.87 4.53 27.47
CA TYR A 88 18.33 5.86 27.71
C TYR A 88 18.24 6.12 29.21
N THR A 89 18.34 7.38 29.62
CA THR A 89 18.11 7.78 31.01
C THR A 89 16.63 8.03 31.26
N ILE A 90 16.18 7.85 32.50
CA ILE A 90 14.80 8.22 32.90
C ILE A 90 14.53 9.68 32.56
N ALA A 91 15.49 10.58 32.79
CA ALA A 91 15.36 11.98 32.43
C ALA A 91 15.13 12.22 30.92
N SER A 92 15.83 11.50 30.04
CA SER A 92 15.63 11.61 28.59
C SER A 92 14.26 11.08 28.16
N LEU A 93 13.85 9.93 28.70
CA LEU A 93 12.53 9.33 28.46
C LEU A 93 11.41 10.28 28.91
N THR A 94 11.48 10.77 30.15
CA THR A 94 10.49 11.71 30.72
C THR A 94 10.41 12.98 29.88
N ARG A 95 11.55 13.54 29.44
CA ARG A 95 11.57 14.72 28.57
C ARG A 95 10.85 14.47 27.23
N GLN A 96 11.09 13.34 26.58
CA GLN A 96 10.45 13.03 25.30
C GLN A 96 8.97 12.73 25.44
N ILE A 97 8.55 12.00 26.47
CA ILE A 97 7.13 11.76 26.74
C ILE A 97 6.43 13.10 27.06
N ASN A 98 7.01 13.97 27.88
CA ASN A 98 6.43 15.28 28.17
C ASN A 98 6.32 16.17 26.93
N HIS A 99 7.31 16.12 26.03
CA HIS A 99 7.26 16.79 24.73
C HIS A 99 6.09 16.26 23.89
N TYR A 100 5.98 14.94 23.77
CA TYR A 100 4.88 14.31 23.04
C TYR A 100 3.50 14.63 23.63
N LEU A 101 3.35 14.59 24.96
CA LEU A 101 2.09 14.96 25.62
C LEU A 101 1.73 16.44 25.38
N SER A 102 2.71 17.33 25.40
CA SER A 102 2.52 18.75 25.09
C SER A 102 2.09 18.95 23.63
N TYR A 103 2.73 18.24 22.70
CA TYR A 103 2.33 18.20 21.29
C TYR A 103 0.89 17.70 21.15
N ARG A 104 0.58 16.54 21.73
CA ARG A 104 -0.73 15.90 21.70
C ARG A 104 -1.83 16.81 22.22
N ASP A 105 -1.61 17.46 23.37
CA ASP A 105 -2.58 18.42 23.92
C ASP A 105 -2.83 19.58 22.95
N PHE A 106 -1.76 20.11 22.33
CA PHE A 106 -1.88 21.19 21.36
C PHE A 106 -2.67 20.79 20.11
N VAL A 107 -2.50 19.56 19.62
CA VAL A 107 -3.17 19.05 18.42
C VAL A 107 -4.41 18.19 18.69
N LYS A 108 -4.93 18.15 19.93
CA LYS A 108 -6.05 17.28 20.33
C LYS A 108 -7.26 17.36 19.39
N ASN A 109 -7.68 18.57 19.03
CA ASN A 109 -8.82 18.78 18.13
C ASN A 109 -8.54 18.31 16.70
N VAL A 110 -7.28 18.36 16.27
CA VAL A 110 -6.82 17.86 14.97
C VAL A 110 -6.89 16.33 14.98
N LEU A 111 -6.35 15.69 16.02
CA LEU A 111 -6.38 14.24 16.17
C LEU A 111 -7.81 13.70 16.27
N HIS A 112 -8.70 14.40 16.98
CA HIS A 112 -10.12 14.04 17.02
C HIS A 112 -10.79 14.14 15.64
N ALA A 113 -10.43 15.13 14.82
CA ALA A 113 -10.93 15.21 13.44
C ALA A 113 -10.41 14.03 12.59
N LEU A 114 -9.14 13.65 12.76
CA LEU A 114 -8.53 12.51 12.06
C LEU A 114 -9.16 11.17 12.46
N ASP A 115 -9.43 10.95 13.75
CA ASP A 115 -10.13 9.75 14.23
C ASP A 115 -11.51 9.58 13.58
N ASN A 116 -12.16 10.69 13.22
CA ASN A 116 -13.46 10.70 12.55
C ASN A 116 -13.35 10.77 11.01
N LYS A 117 -12.16 10.52 10.43
CA LYS A 117 -11.87 10.63 8.99
C LYS A 117 -12.16 12.03 8.37
N GLN A 118 -12.13 13.10 9.17
CA GLN A 118 -12.40 14.48 8.75
C GLN A 118 -11.09 15.24 8.43
N VAL A 119 -10.40 14.86 7.35
CA VAL A 119 -9.08 15.41 6.98
C VAL A 119 -9.15 16.91 6.67
N GLU A 120 -10.14 17.37 5.90
CA GLU A 120 -10.31 18.79 5.55
C GLU A 120 -10.52 19.68 6.79
N ARG A 121 -11.25 19.15 7.78
CA ARG A 121 -11.44 19.82 9.07
C ARG A 121 -10.13 19.86 9.85
N ALA A 122 -9.35 18.79 9.84
CA ALA A 122 -8.04 18.73 10.49
C ALA A 122 -7.09 19.80 9.89
N VAL A 123 -7.04 19.94 8.56
CA VAL A 123 -6.28 21.00 7.86
C VAL A 123 -6.72 22.38 8.32
N SER A 124 -8.03 22.64 8.37
CA SER A 124 -8.59 23.92 8.79
C SER A 124 -8.22 24.28 10.23
N ILE A 125 -8.29 23.31 11.15
CA ILE A 125 -7.92 23.50 12.56
C ILE A 125 -6.42 23.79 12.70
N VAL A 126 -5.56 23.05 11.98
CA VAL A 126 -4.11 23.30 12.00
C VAL A 126 -3.80 24.69 11.46
N ARG A 127 -4.44 25.10 10.36
CA ARG A 127 -4.27 26.44 9.77
C ARG A 127 -4.67 27.55 10.76
N ALA A 128 -5.75 27.37 11.51
CA ALA A 128 -6.13 28.31 12.58
C ALA A 128 -5.07 28.37 13.68
N LYS A 129 -4.60 27.23 14.18
CA LYS A 129 -3.54 27.15 15.20
C LYS A 129 -2.22 27.77 14.75
N ILE A 130 -1.88 27.67 13.47
CA ILE A 130 -0.69 28.33 12.91
C ILE A 130 -0.84 29.85 12.98
N LYS A 131 -2.05 30.39 12.71
CA LYS A 131 -2.33 31.83 12.79
C LYS A 131 -2.33 32.35 14.24
N ASP A 132 -2.86 31.57 15.17
CA ASP A 132 -2.92 31.95 16.59
C ASP A 132 -1.54 31.97 17.27
N GLY A 133 -0.55 31.34 16.63
CA GLY A 133 0.83 31.26 17.11
C GLY A 133 1.17 29.88 17.67
N ILE A 134 2.29 29.34 17.21
CA ILE A 134 2.79 28.02 17.61
C ILE A 134 3.87 28.19 18.66
N PRO A 135 3.85 27.42 19.77
CA PRO A 135 4.96 27.39 20.69
C PRO A 135 6.27 27.03 19.97
N PRO A 136 7.40 27.74 20.19
CA PRO A 136 8.65 27.53 19.44
C PRO A 136 9.14 26.09 19.45
N ARG A 137 8.90 25.35 20.55
CA ARG A 137 9.28 23.94 20.70
C ARG A 137 8.50 22.99 19.78
N LEU A 138 7.29 23.35 19.34
CA LEU A 138 6.40 22.50 18.54
C LEU A 138 6.40 22.86 17.05
N VAL A 139 7.12 23.90 16.63
CA VAL A 139 7.10 24.40 15.24
C VAL A 139 7.46 23.31 14.23
N GLY A 140 8.47 22.50 14.53
CA GLY A 140 8.87 21.38 13.67
C GLY A 140 7.79 20.31 13.53
N ASP A 141 7.19 19.90 14.64
CA ASP A 141 6.16 18.86 14.68
C ASP A 141 4.89 19.30 13.95
N ILE A 142 4.45 20.55 14.16
CA ILE A 142 3.27 21.10 13.47
C ILE A 142 3.54 21.28 11.98
N ARG A 143 4.75 21.67 11.58
CA ARG A 143 5.11 21.76 10.16
C ARG A 143 5.05 20.41 9.47
N LYS A 144 5.59 19.36 10.10
CA LYS A 144 5.51 17.98 9.62
C LYS A 144 4.06 17.50 9.53
N LEU A 145 3.26 17.73 10.58
CA LEU A 145 1.84 17.39 10.60
C LEU A 145 1.07 18.11 9.49
N TYR A 146 1.28 19.41 9.31
CA TYR A 146 0.57 20.22 8.32
C TYR A 146 0.88 19.76 6.89
N ALA A 147 2.15 19.49 6.57
CA ALA A 147 2.53 18.95 5.27
C ALA A 147 1.86 17.60 4.97
N ARG A 148 1.82 16.70 5.97
CA ARG A 148 1.13 15.41 5.86
C ARG A 148 -0.37 15.58 5.63
N LEU A 149 -1.03 16.46 6.38
CA LEU A 149 -2.47 16.71 6.22
C LEU A 149 -2.80 17.32 4.87
N LEU A 150 -1.96 18.22 4.34
CA LEU A 150 -2.13 18.76 2.99
C LEU A 150 -2.03 17.65 1.94
N PHE A 151 -1.06 16.75 2.08
CA PHE A 151 -0.96 15.58 1.21
C PHE A 151 -2.21 14.69 1.28
N GLU A 152 -2.69 14.35 2.49
CA GLU A 152 -3.89 13.53 2.70
C GLU A 152 -5.18 14.21 2.18
N SER A 153 -5.29 15.54 2.24
CA SER A 153 -6.42 16.30 1.64
C SER A 153 -6.36 16.38 0.10
N GLY A 154 -5.24 15.99 -0.51
CA GLY A 154 -5.01 16.11 -1.94
C GLY A 154 -4.47 17.48 -2.39
N GLU A 155 -4.13 18.38 -1.48
CA GLU A 155 -3.42 19.64 -1.75
C GLU A 155 -1.92 19.39 -2.02
N ILE A 156 -1.59 18.50 -2.97
CA ILE A 156 -0.24 17.95 -3.20
C ILE A 156 0.79 19.06 -3.49
N ARG A 157 0.44 20.04 -4.32
CA ARG A 157 1.36 21.16 -4.66
C ARG A 157 1.79 21.97 -3.44
N ARG A 158 0.86 22.21 -2.50
CA ARG A 158 1.18 22.94 -1.27
C ARG A 158 2.00 22.09 -0.31
N ALA A 159 1.70 20.79 -0.21
CA ALA A 159 2.50 19.85 0.57
C ALA A 159 3.95 19.80 0.07
N LEU A 160 4.14 19.69 -1.26
CA LEU A 160 5.44 19.67 -1.92
C LEU A 160 6.28 20.92 -1.59
N SER A 161 5.69 22.11 -1.71
CA SER A 161 6.37 23.37 -1.34
C SER A 161 6.87 23.38 0.10
N ILE A 162 6.10 22.84 1.06
CA ILE A 162 6.55 22.77 2.45
C ILE A 162 7.73 21.81 2.61
N TYR A 163 7.72 20.67 1.92
CA TYR A 163 8.84 19.71 1.96
C TYR A 163 10.10 20.31 1.33
N ASP A 164 9.99 20.96 0.17
CA ASP A 164 11.10 21.66 -0.48
C ASP A 164 11.68 22.78 0.39
N ASP A 165 10.83 23.56 1.05
CA ASP A 165 11.28 24.61 1.97
C ASP A 165 12.03 24.05 3.20
N VAL A 166 11.74 22.82 3.61
CA VAL A 166 12.50 22.13 4.67
C VAL A 166 13.84 21.65 4.14
N LEU A 167 13.84 21.04 2.95
CA LEU A 167 15.03 20.49 2.30
C LEU A 167 16.02 21.58 1.88
N THR A 168 15.54 22.79 1.56
CA THR A 168 16.39 23.95 1.27
C THR A 168 17.25 24.36 2.49
N ARG A 169 16.76 24.11 3.71
CA ARG A 169 17.51 24.39 4.94
C ARG A 169 18.46 23.25 5.32
N SER A 170 18.05 22.01 5.07
CA SER A 170 18.83 20.82 5.33
C SER A 170 18.33 19.68 4.44
N ASP A 171 19.18 19.28 3.50
CA ASP A 171 18.92 18.23 2.52
C ASP A 171 18.78 16.84 3.17
N LYS A 172 19.34 16.64 4.37
CA LYS A 172 19.37 15.35 5.10
C LYS A 172 18.10 15.04 5.91
N VAL A 173 17.05 15.86 5.82
CA VAL A 173 15.82 15.67 6.61
C VAL A 173 14.94 14.58 6.00
N LEU A 174 15.12 13.33 6.46
CA LEU A 174 14.47 12.13 5.91
C LEU A 174 12.95 12.23 5.76
N TRP A 175 12.22 12.76 6.75
CA TRP A 175 10.76 12.85 6.65
C TRP A 175 10.30 13.81 5.54
N ALA A 176 11.12 14.83 5.23
CA ALA A 176 10.84 15.77 4.16
C ALA A 176 11.23 15.19 2.79
N GLN A 177 12.35 14.45 2.69
CA GLN A 177 12.71 13.68 1.50
C GLN A 177 11.59 12.70 1.13
N TRP A 178 11.16 11.86 2.08
CA TRP A 178 10.05 10.93 1.85
C TRP A 178 8.72 11.62 1.57
N GLY A 179 8.45 12.77 2.19
CA GLY A 179 7.29 13.59 1.89
C GLY A 179 7.28 14.10 0.44
N LYS A 180 8.44 14.56 -0.05
CA LYS A 180 8.64 14.97 -1.44
C LYS A 180 8.44 13.82 -2.42
N VAL A 181 9.07 12.66 -2.18
CA VAL A 181 8.88 11.42 -2.97
C VAL A 181 7.39 11.07 -3.07
N LYS A 182 6.67 11.05 -1.94
CA LYS A 182 5.22 10.77 -1.92
C LYS A 182 4.42 11.77 -2.76
N CYS A 183 4.75 13.06 -2.67
CA CYS A 183 4.10 14.09 -3.48
C CYS A 183 4.38 13.91 -4.97
N GLN A 184 5.63 13.70 -5.37
CA GLN A 184 6.02 13.48 -6.77
C GLN A 184 5.36 12.21 -7.34
N TYR A 185 5.33 11.12 -6.57
CA TYR A 185 4.66 9.88 -6.95
C TYR A 185 3.15 10.09 -7.14
N ALA A 186 2.47 10.75 -6.19
CA ALA A 186 1.04 11.03 -6.28
C ALA A 186 0.68 11.99 -7.43
N SER A 187 1.54 12.96 -7.73
CA SER A 187 1.41 13.88 -8.87
C SER A 187 1.75 13.22 -10.21
N GLY A 188 2.24 11.98 -10.23
CA GLY A 188 2.62 11.28 -11.46
C GLY A 188 3.97 11.72 -12.04
N GLN A 189 4.79 12.48 -11.32
CA GLN A 189 6.14 12.89 -11.73
C GLN A 189 7.15 11.77 -11.46
N TRP A 190 6.93 10.60 -12.05
CA TRP A 190 7.75 9.41 -11.78
C TRP A 190 9.22 9.55 -12.17
N PRO A 191 9.61 10.25 -13.25
CA PRO A 191 11.03 10.46 -13.55
C PRO A 191 11.76 11.21 -12.42
N GLU A 192 11.22 12.35 -11.98
CA GLU A 192 11.79 13.13 -10.88
C GLU A 192 11.81 12.36 -9.56
N CYS A 193 10.76 11.56 -9.32
CA CYS A 193 10.67 10.68 -8.17
C CYS A 193 11.81 9.63 -8.18
N LYS A 194 12.10 9.02 -9.34
CA LYS A 194 13.21 8.08 -9.49
C LYS A 194 14.57 8.74 -9.28
N ASP A 195 14.77 9.95 -9.80
CA ASP A 195 16.03 10.68 -9.60
C ASP A 195 16.26 10.95 -8.11
N HIS A 196 15.24 11.44 -7.39
CA HIS A 196 15.35 11.69 -5.95
C HIS A 196 15.55 10.40 -5.14
N LEU A 197 14.87 9.31 -5.51
CA LEU A 197 15.07 8.00 -4.89
C LEU A 197 16.49 7.46 -5.13
N GLY A 198 17.07 7.73 -6.31
CA GLY A 198 18.45 7.39 -6.65
C GLY A 198 19.45 8.04 -5.69
N ASP A 199 19.23 9.28 -5.28
CA ASP A 199 20.04 9.93 -4.26
C ASP A 199 19.85 9.29 -2.88
N MET A 200 18.61 8.95 -2.52
CA MET A 200 18.26 8.36 -1.22
C MET A 200 18.84 6.95 -1.02
N VAL A 201 19.13 6.20 -2.08
CA VAL A 201 19.82 4.90 -2.02
C VAL A 201 21.20 5.01 -1.35
N ASN A 202 21.85 6.17 -1.47
CA ASN A 202 23.16 6.42 -0.83
C ASN A 202 23.05 6.67 0.68
N SER A 203 21.84 6.90 1.22
CA SER A 203 21.62 7.10 2.65
C SER A 203 21.45 5.76 3.36
N SER A 204 22.27 5.49 4.37
CA SER A 204 22.22 4.23 5.13
C SER A 204 20.87 3.97 5.82
N LEU A 205 20.13 5.03 6.18
CA LEU A 205 18.83 4.93 6.84
C LEU A 205 17.65 4.74 5.86
N ALA A 206 17.83 5.08 4.58
CA ALA A 206 16.76 5.07 3.59
C ALA A 206 16.97 4.06 2.45
N ARG A 207 18.18 3.48 2.34
CA ARG A 207 18.60 2.60 1.24
C ARG A 207 17.57 1.54 0.87
N ASP A 208 17.24 0.64 1.80
CA ASP A 208 16.37 -0.51 1.52
C ASP A 208 14.97 -0.04 1.10
N LYS A 209 14.46 1.00 1.77
CA LYS A 209 13.15 1.56 1.43
C LYS A 209 13.17 2.26 0.08
N ALA A 210 14.26 2.93 -0.29
CA ALA A 210 14.42 3.57 -1.58
C ALA A 210 14.43 2.52 -2.70
N PHE A 211 15.10 1.38 -2.49
CA PHE A 211 15.02 0.25 -3.41
C PHE A 211 13.62 -0.35 -3.54
N GLU A 212 12.89 -0.53 -2.43
CA GLU A 212 11.48 -0.96 -2.47
C GLU A 212 10.61 -0.01 -3.31
N TRP A 213 10.81 1.30 -3.18
CA TRP A 213 10.09 2.31 -3.99
C TRP A 213 10.50 2.30 -5.46
N LEU A 214 11.79 2.21 -5.77
CA LEU A 214 12.29 2.09 -7.14
C LEU A 214 11.78 0.81 -7.82
N ALA A 215 11.73 -0.29 -7.08
CA ALA A 215 11.10 -1.54 -7.51
C ALA A 215 9.61 -1.34 -7.79
N SER A 216 8.87 -0.67 -6.88
CA SER A 216 7.43 -0.39 -7.06
C SER A 216 7.14 0.43 -8.33
N ILE A 217 7.90 1.51 -8.57
CA ILE A 217 7.73 2.33 -9.79
C ILE A 217 8.10 1.53 -11.04
N SER A 218 9.16 0.72 -10.98
CA SER A 218 9.59 -0.10 -12.12
C SER A 218 8.61 -1.22 -12.43
N PHE A 219 7.96 -1.76 -11.39
CA PHE A 219 6.90 -2.75 -11.51
C PHE A 219 5.70 -2.18 -12.28
N GLU A 220 5.22 -0.99 -11.92
CA GLU A 220 4.11 -0.33 -12.64
C GLU A 220 4.46 0.05 -14.10
N GLN A 221 5.75 0.22 -14.39
CA GLN A 221 6.28 0.43 -15.74
C GLN A 221 6.46 -0.87 -16.53
N ASN A 222 6.10 -2.03 -15.95
CA ASN A 222 6.31 -3.38 -16.49
C ASN A 222 7.79 -3.72 -16.74
N ALA A 223 8.72 -3.05 -16.05
CA ALA A 223 10.16 -3.28 -16.17
C ALA A 223 10.63 -4.30 -15.11
N TYR A 224 10.15 -5.55 -15.23
CA TYR A 224 10.32 -6.59 -14.21
C TYR A 224 11.78 -6.99 -13.95
N ASP A 225 12.65 -6.94 -14.98
CA ASP A 225 14.10 -7.16 -14.80
C ASP A 225 14.71 -6.12 -13.84
N GLN A 226 14.21 -4.89 -13.87
CA GLN A 226 14.70 -3.82 -13.02
C GLN A 226 14.16 -3.95 -11.59
N VAL A 227 12.94 -4.47 -11.42
CA VAL A 227 12.38 -4.84 -10.11
C VAL A 227 13.29 -5.85 -9.42
N GLU A 228 13.70 -6.90 -10.13
CA GLU A 228 14.61 -7.93 -9.63
C GLU A 228 15.93 -7.31 -9.14
N LYS A 229 16.59 -6.51 -10.01
CA LYS A 229 17.85 -5.84 -9.68
C LYS A 229 17.75 -4.97 -8.43
N TYR A 230 16.69 -4.17 -8.28
CA TYR A 230 16.53 -3.32 -7.10
C TYR A 230 16.27 -4.14 -5.83
N LEU A 231 15.49 -5.22 -5.91
CA LEU A 231 15.21 -6.06 -4.75
C LEU A 231 16.38 -6.99 -4.38
N ASP A 232 17.30 -7.28 -5.29
CA ASP A 232 18.55 -8.00 -5.02
C ASP A 232 19.56 -7.17 -4.22
N GLU A 233 19.49 -5.84 -4.29
CA GLU A 233 20.32 -4.94 -3.48
C GLU A 233 19.93 -4.92 -1.99
N ILE A 234 18.77 -5.50 -1.65
CA ILE A 234 18.29 -5.67 -0.28
C ILE A 234 18.75 -7.04 0.22
N ASN A 235 19.37 -7.06 1.40
CA ASN A 235 19.81 -8.31 2.03
C ASN A 235 18.67 -9.33 2.12
N PHE A 236 18.94 -10.57 1.75
CA PHE A 236 17.92 -11.63 1.74
C PHE A 236 17.23 -11.80 3.08
N SER A 237 17.93 -11.63 4.21
CA SER A 237 17.30 -11.70 5.55
C SER A 237 16.32 -10.57 5.81
N GLU A 238 16.59 -9.38 5.27
CA GLU A 238 15.83 -8.16 5.50
C GLU A 238 14.68 -7.96 4.52
N LEU A 239 14.68 -8.65 3.37
CA LEU A 239 13.62 -8.57 2.39
C LEU A 239 12.25 -8.83 3.03
N SER A 240 11.37 -7.82 3.02
CA SER A 240 10.06 -7.87 3.66
C SER A 240 9.12 -8.86 2.97
N LEU A 241 8.04 -9.28 3.64
CA LEU A 241 7.02 -10.15 3.03
C LEU A 241 6.40 -9.49 1.77
N PRO A 242 5.98 -8.20 1.80
CA PRO A 242 5.53 -7.50 0.61
C PRO A 242 6.59 -7.46 -0.52
N ALA A 243 7.85 -7.17 -0.20
CA ALA A 243 8.92 -7.14 -1.21
C ALA A 243 9.20 -8.51 -1.82
N ALA A 244 9.17 -9.58 -1.02
CA ALA A 244 9.27 -10.95 -1.51
C ALA A 244 8.11 -11.30 -2.44
N LYS A 245 6.87 -10.91 -2.09
CA LYS A 245 5.68 -11.12 -2.91
C LYS A 245 5.73 -10.36 -4.23
N MET A 246 6.15 -9.09 -4.21
CA MET A 246 6.39 -8.31 -5.43
C MET A 246 7.43 -9.00 -6.33
N LYS A 247 8.51 -9.51 -5.75
CA LYS A 247 9.55 -10.23 -6.50
C LYS A 247 9.01 -11.52 -7.12
N THR A 248 8.18 -12.29 -6.41
CA THR A 248 7.57 -13.50 -6.99
C THR A 248 6.61 -13.20 -8.13
N ILE A 249 5.83 -12.11 -8.04
CA ILE A 249 4.96 -11.71 -9.15
C ILE A 249 5.82 -11.26 -10.34
N ALA A 250 6.90 -10.50 -10.10
CA ALA A 250 7.84 -10.11 -11.16
C ALA A 250 8.51 -11.32 -11.83
N PHE A 251 8.83 -12.37 -11.06
CA PHE A 251 9.31 -13.63 -11.61
C PHE A 251 8.26 -14.36 -12.44
N GLN A 252 7.01 -14.43 -11.99
CA GLN A 252 5.92 -15.02 -12.75
C GLN A 252 5.71 -14.31 -14.10
N LYS A 253 5.76 -12.97 -14.13
CA LYS A 253 5.67 -12.18 -15.38
C LYS A 253 6.86 -12.36 -16.32
N GLN A 254 7.93 -12.99 -15.87
CA GLN A 254 9.12 -13.33 -16.66
C GLN A 254 9.23 -14.85 -16.91
N ASP A 255 8.17 -15.62 -16.63
CA ASP A 255 8.16 -17.09 -16.72
C ASP A 255 9.19 -17.81 -15.83
N LYS A 256 9.71 -17.13 -14.79
CA LYS A 256 10.70 -17.65 -13.81
C LYS A 256 10.01 -18.31 -12.61
N VAL A 257 9.14 -19.30 -12.88
CA VAL A 257 8.29 -19.92 -11.86
C VAL A 257 9.09 -20.66 -10.78
N VAL A 258 10.20 -21.32 -11.17
CA VAL A 258 11.03 -22.11 -10.24
C VAL A 258 11.72 -21.21 -9.23
N GLU A 259 12.22 -20.06 -9.68
CA GLU A 259 12.87 -19.04 -8.86
C GLU A 259 11.90 -18.42 -7.85
N ALA A 260 10.63 -18.21 -8.25
CA ALA A 260 9.58 -17.73 -7.35
C ALA A 260 9.27 -18.73 -6.23
N ILE A 261 9.14 -20.01 -6.57
CA ILE A 261 8.90 -21.08 -5.58
C ILE A 261 10.10 -21.18 -4.63
N ASP A 262 11.32 -21.21 -5.15
CA ASP A 262 12.54 -21.31 -4.36
C ASP A 262 12.71 -20.12 -3.41
N LEU A 263 12.42 -18.89 -3.87
CA LEU A 263 12.43 -17.69 -3.03
C LEU A 263 11.51 -17.85 -1.81
N LEU A 264 10.25 -18.21 -2.02
CA LEU A 264 9.28 -18.38 -0.94
C LEU A 264 9.60 -19.57 -0.04
N GLN A 265 10.10 -20.67 -0.60
CA GLN A 265 10.53 -21.83 0.19
C GLN A 265 11.73 -21.49 1.09
N ARG A 266 12.75 -20.78 0.58
CA ARG A 266 13.89 -20.32 1.37
C ARG A 266 13.47 -19.35 2.47
N LYS A 267 12.60 -18.38 2.15
CA LYS A 267 12.03 -17.45 3.15
C LYS A 267 11.24 -18.18 4.23
N ARG A 268 10.40 -19.13 3.84
CA ARG A 268 9.66 -19.98 4.78
C ARG A 268 10.60 -20.80 5.66
N ALA A 269 11.63 -21.43 5.09
CA ALA A 269 12.61 -22.23 5.85
C ALA A 269 13.39 -21.39 6.86
N MET A 270 13.78 -20.17 6.50
CA MET A 270 14.47 -19.22 7.37
C MET A 270 13.64 -18.87 8.63
N HIS A 271 12.31 -18.86 8.53
CA HIS A 271 11.43 -18.48 9.62
C HIS A 271 10.82 -19.66 10.40
N ARG A 272 11.38 -20.88 10.29
CA ARG A 272 10.81 -22.09 10.91
C ARG A 272 10.56 -21.99 12.42
N SER A 273 11.38 -21.23 13.16
CA SER A 273 11.18 -20.98 14.60
C SER A 273 10.12 -19.90 14.87
N ALA A 274 9.99 -18.92 13.98
CA ALA A 274 9.04 -17.81 14.09
C ALA A 274 7.68 -18.18 13.44
N LYS A 275 6.83 -18.88 14.19
CA LYS A 275 5.56 -19.45 13.69
C LYS A 275 4.69 -18.49 12.88
N ASP A 276 4.55 -17.24 13.30
CA ASP A 276 3.72 -16.26 12.59
C ASP A 276 4.26 -15.96 11.20
N ARG A 277 5.54 -15.61 11.07
CA ARG A 277 6.17 -15.34 9.76
C ARG A 277 6.23 -16.60 8.91
N PHE A 278 6.49 -17.75 9.52
CA PHE A 278 6.44 -19.03 8.83
C PHE A 278 5.08 -19.26 8.18
N ASN A 279 3.99 -19.01 8.92
CA ASN A 279 2.64 -19.15 8.44
C ASN A 279 2.33 -18.15 7.32
N ASP A 280 2.73 -16.88 7.46
CA ASP A 280 2.53 -15.85 6.42
C ASP A 280 3.18 -16.28 5.10
N PHE A 281 4.47 -16.64 5.11
CA PHE A 281 5.16 -17.15 3.90
C PHE A 281 4.59 -18.50 3.40
N THR A 282 4.02 -19.32 4.28
CA THR A 282 3.35 -20.57 3.88
C THR A 282 2.04 -20.28 3.14
N PHE A 283 1.27 -19.28 3.59
CA PHE A 283 0.08 -18.82 2.86
C PHE A 283 0.46 -18.20 1.52
N GLU A 284 1.49 -17.37 1.47
CA GLU A 284 1.94 -16.77 0.20
C GLU A 284 2.39 -17.82 -0.82
N LEU A 285 3.12 -18.86 -0.37
CA LEU A 285 3.48 -19.97 -1.24
C LEU A 285 2.26 -20.77 -1.70
N ALA A 286 1.25 -20.93 -0.85
CA ALA A 286 0.01 -21.58 -1.23
C ALA A 286 -0.79 -20.77 -2.25
N GLU A 287 -0.92 -19.45 -2.05
CA GLU A 287 -1.51 -18.51 -3.01
C GLU A 287 -0.81 -18.61 -4.36
N PHE A 288 0.52 -18.63 -4.38
CA PHE A 288 1.29 -18.77 -5.61
C PHE A 288 0.98 -20.07 -6.37
N TYR A 289 0.91 -21.21 -5.67
CA TYR A 289 0.51 -22.48 -6.30
C TYR A 289 -0.93 -22.47 -6.84
N LEU A 290 -1.86 -21.74 -6.19
CA LEU A 290 -3.22 -21.58 -6.69
C LEU A 290 -3.27 -20.75 -7.97
N PHE A 291 -2.47 -19.69 -8.07
CA PHE A 291 -2.37 -18.90 -9.31
C PHE A 291 -1.72 -19.70 -10.45
N LEU A 292 -0.69 -20.49 -10.17
CA LEU A 292 -0.14 -21.41 -11.17
C LEU A 292 -1.18 -22.44 -11.64
N ALA A 293 -2.01 -22.96 -10.72
CA ALA A 293 -3.09 -23.86 -11.09
C ALA A 293 -4.13 -23.14 -11.97
N GLU A 294 -4.55 -21.92 -11.63
CA GLU A 294 -5.49 -21.11 -12.41
C GLU A 294 -5.01 -20.87 -13.85
N GLU A 295 -3.71 -20.65 -14.06
CA GLU A 295 -3.10 -20.42 -15.39
C GLU A 295 -2.86 -21.71 -16.19
N SER A 296 -2.67 -22.84 -15.50
CA SER A 296 -2.39 -24.14 -16.15
C SER A 296 -3.66 -24.75 -16.77
N PRO A 297 -3.58 -25.64 -17.77
CA PRO A 297 -4.73 -26.44 -18.21
C PRO A 297 -5.20 -27.40 -17.11
N GLU A 298 -6.49 -27.74 -17.07
CA GLU A 298 -7.11 -28.61 -16.03
C GLU A 298 -6.32 -29.91 -15.78
N THR A 299 -5.79 -30.53 -16.84
CA THR A 299 -5.01 -31.78 -16.76
C THR A 299 -3.74 -31.66 -15.91
N ASN A 300 -3.19 -30.45 -15.77
CA ASN A 300 -1.89 -30.20 -15.15
C ASN A 300 -2.02 -29.45 -13.80
N ARG A 301 -3.25 -29.17 -13.33
CA ARG A 301 -3.47 -28.41 -12.07
C ARG A 301 -3.32 -29.27 -10.81
N SER A 302 -3.43 -30.60 -10.92
CA SER A 302 -3.58 -31.50 -9.78
C SER A 302 -2.43 -31.43 -8.76
N GLU A 303 -1.18 -31.35 -9.23
CA GLU A 303 -0.01 -31.23 -8.36
C GLU A 303 0.00 -29.89 -7.62
N SER A 304 -0.18 -28.79 -8.34
CA SER A 304 -0.22 -27.43 -7.78
C SER A 304 -1.33 -27.29 -6.73
N LEU A 305 -2.54 -27.79 -7.01
CA LEU A 305 -3.65 -27.80 -6.07
C LEU A 305 -3.38 -28.66 -4.84
N SER A 306 -2.75 -29.83 -5.02
CA SER A 306 -2.33 -30.69 -3.91
C SER A 306 -1.33 -29.98 -2.98
N GLN A 307 -0.31 -29.33 -3.54
CA GLN A 307 0.67 -28.56 -2.77
C GLN A 307 0.02 -27.37 -2.06
N ALA A 308 -0.84 -26.61 -2.75
CA ALA A 308 -1.58 -25.50 -2.17
C ALA A 308 -2.40 -25.95 -0.94
N ARG A 309 -3.24 -26.99 -1.09
CA ARG A 309 -4.06 -27.52 0.02
C ARG A 309 -3.21 -27.97 1.21
N LYS A 310 -2.09 -28.64 0.95
CA LYS A 310 -1.15 -29.05 2.00
C LYS A 310 -0.58 -27.86 2.76
N LEU A 311 -0.18 -26.80 2.06
CA LEU A 311 0.40 -25.60 2.65
C LEU A 311 -0.64 -24.82 3.46
N VAL A 312 -1.84 -24.61 2.91
CA VAL A 312 -2.96 -23.99 3.64
C VAL A 312 -3.30 -24.78 4.90
N GLY A 313 -3.34 -26.11 4.80
CA GLY A 313 -3.56 -27.01 5.94
C GLY A 313 -2.44 -26.99 6.98
N ILE A 314 -1.22 -26.59 6.64
CA ILE A 314 -0.12 -26.39 7.61
C ILE A 314 -0.29 -25.04 8.33
N ALA A 315 -0.50 -23.96 7.57
CA ALA A 315 -0.61 -22.61 8.12
C ALA A 315 -1.92 -22.38 8.92
N GLY A 316 -2.99 -23.10 8.55
CA GLY A 316 -4.31 -22.97 9.16
C GLY A 316 -4.53 -23.71 10.49
N ARG A 317 -3.57 -24.50 10.98
CA ARG A 317 -3.74 -25.34 12.19
C ARG A 317 -3.74 -24.57 13.51
N SER A 318 -3.18 -23.36 13.55
CA SER A 318 -2.90 -22.64 14.81
C SER A 318 -3.73 -21.37 15.00
N GLN A 319 -4.84 -21.19 14.28
CA GLN A 319 -5.49 -19.89 14.16
C GLN A 319 -6.83 -19.83 14.89
N GLY A 320 -6.86 -19.08 16.00
CA GLY A 320 -8.09 -18.64 16.67
C GLY A 320 -8.57 -17.26 16.21
N ASP A 321 -7.86 -16.61 15.28
CA ASP A 321 -8.25 -15.30 14.75
C ASP A 321 -9.20 -15.47 13.55
N PRO A 322 -10.41 -14.87 13.57
CA PRO A 322 -11.40 -15.03 12.50
C PRO A 322 -10.88 -14.64 11.11
N GLN A 323 -9.98 -13.66 11.01
CA GLN A 323 -9.39 -13.22 9.72
C GLN A 323 -8.44 -14.27 9.12
N ALA A 324 -7.69 -14.98 9.97
CA ALA A 324 -6.82 -16.05 9.50
C ALA A 324 -7.63 -17.30 9.08
N LEU A 325 -8.74 -17.57 9.77
CA LEU A 325 -9.70 -18.61 9.37
C LEU A 325 -10.36 -18.26 8.03
N GLN A 326 -10.81 -17.01 7.87
CA GLN A 326 -11.37 -16.50 6.61
C GLN A 326 -10.37 -16.67 5.45
N LYS A 327 -9.12 -16.24 5.62
CA LYS A 327 -8.05 -16.42 4.61
C LYS A 327 -7.85 -17.89 4.25
N ARG A 328 -7.75 -18.78 5.25
CA ARG A 328 -7.62 -20.23 5.05
C ARG A 328 -8.77 -20.78 4.21
N ASP A 329 -10.01 -20.43 4.56
CA ASP A 329 -11.20 -21.02 3.94
C ASP A 329 -11.41 -20.50 2.53
N TYR A 330 -11.14 -19.22 2.24
CA TYR A 330 -11.15 -18.72 0.87
C TYR A 330 -10.09 -19.37 -0.01
N LEU A 331 -8.89 -19.65 0.50
CA LEU A 331 -7.86 -20.36 -0.26
C LEU A 331 -8.26 -21.82 -0.56
N LEU A 332 -8.86 -22.51 0.41
CA LEU A 332 -9.37 -23.87 0.20
C LEU A 332 -10.59 -23.89 -0.73
N ALA A 333 -11.49 -22.92 -0.62
CA ALA A 333 -12.64 -22.77 -1.50
C ALA A 333 -12.19 -22.46 -2.93
N PHE A 334 -11.16 -21.63 -3.10
CA PHE A 334 -10.58 -21.36 -4.42
C PHE A 334 -9.96 -22.61 -5.03
N SER A 335 -9.23 -23.41 -4.23
CA SER A 335 -8.77 -24.72 -4.68
C SER A 335 -9.93 -25.65 -5.10
N ALA A 336 -11.05 -25.64 -4.39
CA ALA A 336 -12.21 -26.49 -4.68
C ALA A 336 -12.93 -26.04 -5.97
N VAL A 337 -13.08 -24.73 -6.17
CA VAL A 337 -13.60 -24.14 -7.41
C VAL A 337 -12.73 -24.53 -8.61
N LEU A 338 -11.39 -24.47 -8.47
CA LEU A 338 -10.47 -24.89 -9.54
C LEU A 338 -10.51 -26.41 -9.82
N ASP A 339 -10.90 -27.23 -8.84
CA ASP A 339 -11.15 -28.68 -8.98
C ASP A 339 -12.57 -28.99 -9.52
N GLY A 340 -13.45 -27.98 -9.68
CA GLY A 340 -14.86 -28.16 -10.06
C GLY A 340 -15.78 -28.65 -8.92
N ASP A 341 -15.28 -28.74 -7.69
CA ASP A 341 -16.01 -29.18 -6.50
C ASP A 341 -16.74 -28.02 -5.83
N VAL A 342 -17.87 -27.63 -6.44
CA VAL A 342 -18.71 -26.49 -6.01
C VAL A 342 -19.31 -26.73 -4.62
N GLU A 343 -19.73 -27.95 -4.31
CA GLU A 343 -20.35 -28.29 -3.01
C GLU A 343 -19.37 -28.07 -1.86
N LYS A 344 -18.14 -28.54 -2.02
CA LYS A 344 -17.08 -28.32 -1.03
C LYS A 344 -16.72 -26.85 -0.89
N ALA A 345 -16.68 -26.10 -1.99
CA ALA A 345 -16.44 -24.67 -1.95
C ALA A 345 -17.53 -23.94 -1.14
N ILE A 346 -18.81 -24.27 -1.34
CA ILE A 346 -19.94 -23.70 -0.57
C ILE A 346 -19.81 -24.04 0.92
N HIS A 347 -19.55 -25.31 1.26
CA HIS A 347 -19.40 -25.74 2.64
C HIS A 347 -18.27 -25.00 3.38
N LEU A 348 -17.16 -24.69 2.68
CA LEU A 348 -16.05 -23.93 3.26
C LEU A 348 -16.41 -22.46 3.55
N LEU A 349 -17.48 -21.94 2.95
CA LEU A 349 -17.94 -20.56 3.11
C LEU A 349 -19.08 -20.38 4.12
N GLU A 350 -19.49 -21.43 4.84
CA GLU A 350 -20.61 -21.37 5.78
C GLU A 350 -20.28 -20.67 7.12
N GLY A 351 -19.01 -20.40 7.41
CA GLY A 351 -18.60 -19.79 8.68
C GLY A 351 -19.06 -18.34 8.84
N ASP A 352 -19.55 -17.96 10.03
CA ASP A 352 -20.01 -16.60 10.35
C ASP A 352 -18.99 -15.48 10.06
N TYR A 353 -17.69 -15.82 10.03
CA TYR A 353 -16.60 -14.89 9.77
C TYR A 353 -16.33 -14.65 8.28
N VAL A 354 -16.89 -15.46 7.38
CA VAL A 354 -16.59 -15.44 5.94
C VAL A 354 -17.03 -14.13 5.29
N ASP A 355 -18.23 -13.64 5.63
CA ASP A 355 -18.77 -12.38 5.11
C ASP A 355 -18.31 -11.13 5.90
N ASN A 356 -17.43 -11.29 6.90
CA ASN A 356 -16.90 -10.16 7.66
C ASN A 356 -15.66 -9.55 6.99
N TYR A 357 -15.89 -8.63 6.05
CA TYR A 357 -14.83 -7.99 5.27
C TYR A 357 -14.17 -6.77 5.91
N LEU A 358 -14.56 -6.41 7.15
CA LEU A 358 -14.12 -5.16 7.78
C LEU A 358 -12.59 -5.03 7.83
N ARG A 359 -11.89 -6.13 8.14
CA ARG A 359 -10.43 -6.16 8.30
C ARG A 359 -9.70 -7.05 7.28
N THR A 360 -10.42 -7.51 6.27
CA THR A 360 -9.88 -8.41 5.25
C THR A 360 -8.90 -7.66 4.33
N GLU A 361 -7.78 -8.31 4.03
CA GLU A 361 -6.73 -7.81 3.14
C GLU A 361 -7.22 -7.74 1.69
N PRO A 362 -6.76 -6.76 0.88
CA PRO A 362 -7.14 -6.66 -0.53
C PRO A 362 -6.87 -7.93 -1.35
N SER A 363 -5.74 -8.60 -1.12
CA SER A 363 -5.40 -9.85 -1.82
C SER A 363 -6.39 -10.98 -1.55
N VAL A 364 -6.89 -11.09 -0.30
CA VAL A 364 -7.90 -12.09 0.07
C VAL A 364 -9.26 -11.76 -0.56
N LEU A 365 -9.60 -10.47 -0.67
CA LEU A 365 -10.83 -10.05 -1.37
C LEU A 365 -10.81 -10.39 -2.87
N VAL A 366 -9.65 -10.32 -3.52
CA VAL A 366 -9.49 -10.78 -4.91
C VAL A 366 -9.75 -12.28 -5.01
N ILE A 367 -9.20 -13.09 -4.10
CA ILE A 367 -9.46 -14.53 -4.08
C ILE A 367 -10.95 -14.81 -3.80
N ALA A 368 -11.55 -14.09 -2.84
CA ALA A 368 -12.98 -14.20 -2.56
C ALA A 368 -13.83 -13.87 -3.79
N ALA A 369 -13.47 -12.84 -4.56
CA ALA A 369 -14.14 -12.52 -5.82
C ALA A 369 -14.05 -13.67 -6.83
N LYS A 370 -12.87 -14.28 -6.99
CA LYS A 370 -12.67 -15.44 -7.87
C LYS A 370 -13.52 -16.64 -7.43
N VAL A 371 -13.59 -16.90 -6.12
CA VAL A 371 -14.44 -17.97 -5.57
C VAL A 371 -15.91 -17.70 -5.87
N HIS A 372 -16.43 -16.52 -5.52
CA HIS A 372 -17.85 -16.21 -5.75
C HIS A 372 -18.24 -16.21 -7.23
N HIS A 373 -17.35 -15.76 -8.12
CA HIS A 373 -17.57 -15.89 -9.56
C HIS A 373 -17.61 -17.35 -10.01
N GLY A 374 -16.69 -18.20 -9.52
CA GLY A 374 -16.71 -19.63 -9.82
C GLY A 374 -17.92 -20.38 -9.25
N LEU A 375 -18.59 -19.81 -8.24
CA LEU A 375 -19.87 -20.27 -7.71
C LEU A 375 -21.09 -19.70 -8.48
N GLY A 376 -20.88 -18.84 -9.47
CA GLY A 376 -21.93 -18.22 -10.29
C GLY A 376 -22.48 -16.88 -9.78
N ASP A 377 -21.93 -16.30 -8.71
CA ASP A 377 -22.35 -14.98 -8.18
C ASP A 377 -21.44 -13.86 -8.71
N GLU A 378 -21.65 -13.48 -9.98
CA GLU A 378 -20.88 -12.42 -10.64
C GLU A 378 -21.05 -11.05 -9.95
N ARG A 379 -22.24 -10.77 -9.40
CA ARG A 379 -22.51 -9.51 -8.70
C ARG A 379 -21.64 -9.39 -7.46
N LYS A 380 -21.62 -10.43 -6.60
CA LYS A 380 -20.77 -10.43 -5.41
C LYS A 380 -19.28 -10.40 -5.76
N ALA A 381 -18.87 -11.07 -6.84
CA ALA A 381 -17.49 -10.98 -7.32
C ALA A 381 -17.08 -9.55 -7.69
N GLY A 382 -17.93 -8.82 -8.43
CA GLY A 382 -17.71 -7.41 -8.76
C GLY A 382 -17.64 -6.50 -7.53
N GLU A 383 -18.54 -6.71 -6.55
CA GLU A 383 -18.54 -5.98 -5.28
C GLU A 383 -17.26 -6.19 -4.48
N LEU A 384 -16.76 -7.43 -4.42
CA LEU A 384 -15.53 -7.77 -3.70
C LEU A 384 -14.27 -7.19 -4.36
N LEU A 385 -14.18 -7.19 -5.68
CA LEU A 385 -13.08 -6.51 -6.39
C LEU A 385 -13.10 -4.99 -6.16
N LEU A 386 -14.28 -4.37 -6.18
CA LEU A 386 -14.41 -2.96 -5.88
C LEU A 386 -13.98 -2.65 -4.44
N MET A 387 -14.38 -3.50 -3.48
CA MET A 387 -13.96 -3.38 -2.09
C MET A 387 -12.44 -3.55 -1.93
N ALA A 388 -11.84 -4.50 -2.65
CA ALA A 388 -10.39 -4.70 -2.68
C ALA A 388 -9.67 -3.43 -3.14
N LYS A 389 -10.15 -2.81 -4.22
CA LYS A 389 -9.61 -1.55 -4.75
C LYS A 389 -9.75 -0.39 -3.75
N GLN A 390 -10.90 -0.23 -3.12
CA GLN A 390 -11.14 0.81 -2.12
C GLN A 390 -10.19 0.66 -0.92
N LYS A 391 -10.06 -0.56 -0.39
CA LYS A 391 -9.14 -0.86 0.72
C LYS A 391 -7.68 -0.68 0.32
N ASN A 392 -7.30 -1.07 -0.89
CA ASN A 392 -5.93 -0.89 -1.38
C ASN A 392 -5.53 0.59 -1.41
N ALA A 393 -6.45 1.47 -1.83
CA ALA A 393 -6.23 2.91 -1.85
C ALA A 393 -6.03 3.53 -0.45
N GLU A 394 -6.49 2.89 0.63
CA GLU A 394 -6.30 3.34 2.01
C GLU A 394 -4.94 2.91 2.62
N LEU A 395 -4.23 1.96 1.98
CA LEU A 395 -2.92 1.50 2.47
C LEU A 395 -1.88 2.63 2.44
N GLN A 396 -0.95 2.59 3.41
CA GLN A 396 0.13 3.58 3.51
C GLN A 396 1.40 3.17 2.75
N ALA A 397 1.57 1.86 2.52
CA ALA A 397 2.75 1.30 1.88
C ALA A 397 2.55 1.17 0.36
N VAL A 398 3.26 1.99 -0.41
CA VAL A 398 3.18 1.99 -1.89
C VAL A 398 3.51 0.62 -2.47
N LEU A 399 4.49 -0.09 -1.92
CA LEU A 399 4.85 -1.42 -2.41
C LEU A 399 3.67 -2.42 -2.34
N GLU A 400 2.93 -2.41 -1.23
CA GLU A 400 1.74 -3.24 -1.08
C GLU A 400 0.61 -2.79 -2.01
N GLN A 401 0.46 -1.47 -2.20
CA GLN A 401 -0.52 -0.93 -3.15
C GLN A 401 -0.29 -1.43 -4.56
N VAL A 402 0.94 -1.29 -5.07
CA VAL A 402 1.30 -1.71 -6.43
C VAL A 402 1.09 -3.21 -6.62
N MET A 403 1.52 -4.01 -5.65
CA MET A 403 1.37 -5.46 -5.68
C MET A 403 -0.11 -5.90 -5.68
N ASN A 404 -0.93 -5.30 -4.81
CA ASN A 404 -2.36 -5.58 -4.75
C ASN A 404 -3.10 -5.05 -6.00
N ASP A 405 -2.67 -3.92 -6.57
CA ASP A 405 -3.25 -3.40 -7.82
C ASP A 405 -3.04 -4.39 -8.97
N GLU A 406 -1.89 -5.07 -9.04
CA GLU A 406 -1.66 -6.15 -10.00
C GLU A 406 -2.55 -7.37 -9.76
N LEU A 407 -2.75 -7.77 -8.50
CA LEU A 407 -3.66 -8.88 -8.16
C LEU A 407 -5.12 -8.51 -8.50
N ILE A 408 -5.54 -7.28 -8.23
CA ILE A 408 -6.88 -6.78 -8.56
C ILE A 408 -7.04 -6.72 -10.08
N PHE A 409 -6.05 -6.23 -10.82
CA PHE A 409 -6.06 -6.15 -12.27
C PHE A 409 -6.14 -7.53 -12.92
N SER A 410 -5.25 -8.44 -12.56
CA SER A 410 -5.22 -9.81 -13.09
C SER A 410 -6.47 -10.62 -12.69
N GLY A 411 -6.96 -10.43 -11.46
CA GLY A 411 -8.22 -11.00 -11.02
C GLY A 411 -9.41 -10.46 -11.81
N GLY A 412 -9.52 -9.15 -12.02
CA GLY A 412 -10.59 -8.60 -12.84
C GLY A 412 -10.49 -8.98 -14.32
N GLU A 413 -9.27 -9.26 -14.83
CA GLU A 413 -9.06 -9.78 -16.18
C GLU A 413 -9.56 -11.22 -16.30
N SER A 414 -9.17 -12.12 -15.38
CA SER A 414 -9.61 -13.52 -15.41
C SER A 414 -11.12 -13.69 -15.24
N LEU A 415 -11.77 -12.73 -14.58
CA LEU A 415 -13.22 -12.69 -14.37
C LEU A 415 -13.98 -11.91 -15.46
N GLY A 416 -13.28 -11.30 -16.43
CA GLY A 416 -13.92 -10.50 -17.50
C GLY A 416 -14.56 -9.18 -17.03
N LEU A 417 -14.21 -8.69 -15.83
CA LEU A 417 -14.82 -7.53 -15.18
C LEU A 417 -14.06 -6.21 -15.42
N ASN A 418 -12.81 -6.27 -15.89
CA ASN A 418 -11.95 -5.09 -16.05
C ASN A 418 -12.54 -3.98 -16.92
N HIS A 419 -13.22 -4.32 -18.02
CA HIS A 419 -13.78 -3.30 -18.91
C HIS A 419 -14.91 -2.52 -18.25
N GLN A 420 -15.84 -3.21 -17.57
CA GLN A 420 -16.95 -2.57 -16.85
C GLN A 420 -16.43 -1.67 -15.72
N GLN A 421 -15.40 -2.11 -15.01
CA GLN A 421 -14.72 -1.29 -14.00
C GLN A 421 -14.04 -0.06 -14.63
N ALA A 422 -13.37 -0.22 -15.77
CA ALA A 422 -12.73 0.89 -16.48
C ALA A 422 -13.75 1.97 -16.90
N VAL A 423 -14.96 1.57 -17.33
CA VAL A 423 -16.05 2.49 -17.67
C VAL A 423 -16.45 3.33 -16.46
N SER A 424 -16.76 2.71 -15.31
CA SER A 424 -17.21 3.44 -14.11
C SER A 424 -16.13 4.39 -13.55
N ILE A 425 -14.86 3.98 -13.62
CA ILE A 425 -13.72 4.82 -13.24
C ILE A 425 -13.59 6.00 -14.21
N ASN A 426 -13.73 5.78 -15.51
CA ASN A 426 -13.62 6.82 -16.52
C ASN A 426 -14.78 7.84 -16.41
N GLU A 427 -15.99 7.39 -16.08
CA GLU A 427 -17.13 8.28 -15.79
C GLU A 427 -16.83 9.20 -14.60
N THR A 428 -16.29 8.64 -13.51
CA THR A 428 -15.83 9.42 -12.35
C THR A 428 -14.76 10.44 -12.74
N GLY A 429 -13.80 10.03 -13.58
CA GLY A 429 -12.77 10.92 -14.12
C GLY A 429 -13.37 12.07 -14.95
N THR A 430 -14.39 11.78 -15.75
CA THR A 430 -15.10 12.77 -16.58
C THR A 430 -15.82 13.81 -15.72
N GLN A 431 -16.48 13.39 -14.64
CA GLN A 431 -17.11 14.33 -13.70
C GLN A 431 -16.08 15.27 -13.06
N LEU A 432 -14.99 14.71 -12.53
CA LEU A 432 -13.91 15.50 -11.92
C LEU A 432 -13.22 16.45 -12.92
N PHE A 433 -13.12 16.03 -14.18
CA PHE A 433 -12.59 16.86 -15.25
C PHE A 433 -13.48 18.07 -15.53
N ILE A 434 -14.79 17.87 -15.61
CA ILE A 434 -15.78 18.96 -15.77
C ILE A 434 -15.73 19.93 -14.58
N GLU A 435 -15.49 19.43 -13.37
CA GLU A 435 -15.30 20.24 -12.16
C GLU A 435 -13.96 21.00 -12.11
N GLY A 436 -13.08 20.83 -13.12
CA GLY A 436 -11.75 21.45 -13.17
C GLY A 436 -10.71 20.81 -12.23
N LEU A 437 -11.03 19.66 -11.64
CA LEU A 437 -10.14 18.91 -10.73
C LEU A 437 -9.20 17.99 -11.54
N PHE A 438 -8.42 18.58 -12.43
CA PHE A 438 -7.58 17.86 -13.40
C PHE A 438 -6.63 16.83 -12.77
N SER A 439 -6.00 17.13 -11.63
CA SER A 439 -5.08 16.20 -10.96
C SER A 439 -5.76 14.90 -10.51
N LYS A 440 -7.00 14.99 -10.01
CA LYS A 440 -7.80 13.83 -9.61
C LYS A 440 -8.33 13.10 -10.84
N ALA A 441 -8.86 13.83 -11.82
CA ALA A 441 -9.36 13.28 -13.08
C ALA A 441 -8.29 12.45 -13.82
N MET A 442 -7.05 12.96 -13.88
CA MET A 442 -5.93 12.31 -14.55
C MET A 442 -5.61 10.93 -13.97
N LYS A 443 -5.72 10.76 -12.64
CA LYS A 443 -5.56 9.46 -11.99
C LYS A 443 -6.64 8.48 -12.47
N HIS A 444 -7.90 8.89 -12.49
CA HIS A 444 -9.00 8.04 -12.96
C HIS A 444 -8.86 7.65 -14.43
N PHE A 445 -8.51 8.59 -15.31
CA PHE A 445 -8.28 8.28 -16.73
C PHE A 445 -7.09 7.34 -16.93
N TYR A 446 -6.01 7.52 -16.17
CA TYR A 446 -4.88 6.60 -16.19
C TYR A 446 -5.29 5.20 -15.74
N ASP A 447 -5.96 5.08 -14.61
CA ASP A 447 -6.38 3.78 -14.06
C ASP A 447 -7.36 3.06 -15.01
N ALA A 448 -8.30 3.80 -15.64
CA ALA A 448 -9.22 3.26 -16.64
C ALA A 448 -8.48 2.75 -17.89
N PHE A 449 -7.48 3.50 -18.37
CA PHE A 449 -6.67 3.08 -19.51
C PHE A 449 -5.72 1.92 -19.17
N GLN A 450 -5.26 1.79 -17.92
CA GLN A 450 -4.55 0.59 -17.48
C GLN A 450 -5.46 -0.64 -17.49
N LEU A 451 -6.68 -0.52 -16.95
CA LEU A 451 -7.65 -1.62 -16.88
C LEU A 451 -8.14 -2.09 -18.25
N SER A 452 -8.28 -1.17 -19.21
CA SER A 452 -8.74 -1.49 -20.57
C SER A 452 -7.85 -0.81 -21.63
N PRO A 453 -6.62 -1.31 -21.84
CA PRO A 453 -5.62 -0.64 -22.70
C PRO A 453 -5.97 -0.66 -24.19
N LYS A 454 -6.91 -1.53 -24.60
CA LYS A 454 -7.43 -1.61 -25.97
C LYS A 454 -8.49 -0.55 -26.27
N THR A 455 -9.04 0.11 -25.25
CA THR A 455 -10.12 1.09 -25.40
C THR A 455 -9.53 2.48 -25.61
N ALA A 456 -9.40 2.90 -26.87
CA ALA A 456 -8.77 4.17 -27.24
C ALA A 456 -9.39 5.41 -26.57
N ALA A 457 -10.70 5.40 -26.31
CA ALA A 457 -11.41 6.50 -25.67
C ALA A 457 -10.83 6.87 -24.28
N PHE A 458 -10.40 5.87 -23.49
CA PHE A 458 -9.78 6.11 -22.18
C PHE A 458 -8.40 6.76 -22.31
N GLY A 459 -7.61 6.32 -23.29
CA GLY A 459 -6.32 6.92 -23.61
C GLY A 459 -6.46 8.37 -24.10
N LEU A 460 -7.50 8.66 -24.90
CA LEU A 460 -7.80 10.02 -25.36
C LEU A 460 -8.23 10.94 -24.22
N ASN A 461 -9.03 10.46 -23.27
CA ASN A 461 -9.41 11.24 -22.08
C ASN A 461 -8.18 11.58 -21.22
N LEU A 462 -7.28 10.61 -21.03
CA LEU A 462 -6.01 10.86 -20.35
C LEU A 462 -5.17 11.90 -21.09
N LEU A 463 -5.01 11.76 -22.41
CA LEU A 463 -4.23 12.67 -23.24
C LEU A 463 -4.80 14.10 -23.18
N GLN A 464 -6.11 14.27 -23.33
CA GLN A 464 -6.76 15.56 -23.22
C GLN A 464 -6.53 16.18 -21.85
N CYS A 465 -6.70 15.41 -20.78
CA CYS A 465 -6.46 15.89 -19.42
C CYS A 465 -5.00 16.30 -19.19
N MET A 466 -4.04 15.61 -19.80
CA MET A 466 -2.62 15.98 -19.74
C MET A 466 -2.35 17.31 -20.44
N ILE A 467 -2.94 17.54 -21.61
CA ILE A 467 -2.78 18.79 -22.38
C ILE A 467 -3.40 19.97 -21.62
N GLU A 468 -4.64 19.84 -21.16
CA GLU A 468 -5.34 20.94 -20.46
C GLU A 468 -4.71 21.27 -19.10
N ALA A 469 -4.09 20.30 -18.44
CA ALA A 469 -3.37 20.52 -17.19
C ALA A 469 -1.92 21.00 -17.40
N ASP A 470 -1.45 21.12 -18.64
CA ASP A 470 -0.06 21.44 -19.02
C ASP A 470 0.96 20.45 -18.39
N ILE A 471 0.66 19.15 -18.48
CA ILE A 471 1.46 18.07 -17.92
C ILE A 471 2.09 17.24 -19.04
N GLY A 472 3.39 17.45 -19.29
CA GLY A 472 4.14 16.71 -20.30
C GLY A 472 4.45 15.26 -19.95
N VAL A 473 4.42 14.90 -18.65
CA VAL A 473 4.68 13.55 -18.14
C VAL A 473 3.72 13.21 -17.03
N TYR A 474 3.00 12.09 -17.17
CA TYR A 474 2.19 11.54 -16.11
C TYR A 474 2.42 10.03 -15.97
N ARG A 475 2.89 9.64 -14.79
CA ARG A 475 3.26 8.27 -14.43
C ARG A 475 4.24 7.69 -15.44
N LYS A 476 3.88 6.59 -16.12
CA LYS A 476 4.72 5.96 -17.16
C LYS A 476 4.61 6.58 -18.54
N TYR A 477 3.69 7.51 -18.77
CA TYR A 477 3.48 8.09 -20.09
C TYR A 477 4.08 9.48 -20.18
N ARG A 478 5.01 9.67 -21.13
CA ARG A 478 5.27 10.98 -21.71
C ARG A 478 4.18 11.28 -22.74
N LEU A 479 3.85 12.55 -22.93
CA LEU A 479 2.77 12.97 -23.84
C LEU A 479 2.95 12.40 -25.27
N LYS A 480 4.17 12.43 -25.81
CA LYS A 480 4.51 11.82 -27.11
C LYS A 480 4.28 10.30 -27.15
N GLN A 481 4.71 9.59 -26.11
CA GLN A 481 4.53 8.13 -26.01
C GLN A 481 3.06 7.75 -25.89
N LEU A 482 2.24 8.55 -25.22
CA LEU A 482 0.80 8.32 -25.12
C LEU A 482 0.12 8.53 -26.49
N ILE A 483 0.50 9.59 -27.22
CA ILE A 483 0.00 9.83 -28.58
C ILE A 483 0.31 8.64 -29.48
N GLU A 484 1.57 8.19 -29.52
CA GLU A 484 2.00 7.03 -30.31
C GLU A 484 1.19 5.78 -29.95
N LYS A 485 1.01 5.53 -28.65
CA LYS A 485 0.26 4.37 -28.15
C LYS A 485 -1.21 4.43 -28.53
N VAL A 486 -1.87 5.58 -28.41
CA VAL A 486 -3.28 5.76 -28.77
C VAL A 486 -3.47 5.69 -30.29
N THR A 487 -2.52 6.21 -31.06
CA THR A 487 -2.52 6.14 -32.54
C THR A 487 -2.47 4.69 -33.05
N ALA A 488 -1.76 3.82 -32.34
CA ALA A 488 -1.67 2.40 -32.68
C ALA A 488 -2.95 1.59 -32.37
N LEU A 489 -3.94 2.17 -31.69
CA LEU A 489 -5.20 1.50 -31.38
C LEU A 489 -6.22 1.61 -32.51
N THR A 490 -7.24 0.75 -32.47
CA THR A 490 -8.39 0.84 -33.38
C THR A 490 -9.27 2.04 -33.02
N LEU A 491 -9.25 3.06 -33.88
CA LEU A 491 -9.99 4.30 -33.70
C LEU A 491 -11.21 4.36 -34.64
N ASN A 492 -12.38 4.71 -34.10
CA ASN A 492 -13.50 5.13 -34.93
C ASN A 492 -13.27 6.56 -35.48
N GLU A 493 -14.03 6.97 -36.49
CA GLU A 493 -13.85 8.27 -37.16
C GLU A 493 -13.90 9.46 -36.17
N THR A 494 -14.79 9.41 -35.19
CA THR A 494 -14.87 10.42 -34.12
C THR A 494 -13.60 10.50 -33.26
N ASN A 495 -13.02 9.36 -32.89
CA ASN A 495 -11.81 9.31 -32.08
C ASN A 495 -10.57 9.68 -32.89
N LYS A 496 -10.54 9.41 -34.20
CA LYS A 496 -9.48 9.89 -35.11
C LYS A 496 -9.47 11.41 -35.17
N ALA A 497 -10.62 12.02 -35.45
CA ALA A 497 -10.74 13.48 -35.48
C ALA A 497 -10.36 14.12 -34.13
N ARG A 498 -10.78 13.51 -33.02
CA ARG A 498 -10.39 13.98 -31.67
C ARG A 498 -8.88 13.88 -31.44
N LEU A 499 -8.24 12.78 -31.85
CA LEU A 499 -6.80 12.62 -31.72
C LEU A 499 -6.04 13.68 -32.52
N GLU A 500 -6.44 13.93 -33.77
CA GLU A 500 -5.82 14.96 -34.62
C GLU A 500 -5.86 16.35 -33.98
N GLN A 501 -7.01 16.72 -33.41
CA GLN A 501 -7.16 17.98 -32.67
C GLN A 501 -6.24 18.05 -31.45
N LEU A 502 -6.17 16.98 -30.65
CA LEU A 502 -5.30 16.93 -29.47
C LEU A 502 -3.81 16.99 -29.83
N VAL A 503 -3.41 16.38 -30.96
CA VAL A 503 -2.03 16.44 -31.43
C VAL A 503 -1.64 17.86 -31.84
N LEU A 504 -2.54 18.60 -32.50
CA LEU A 504 -2.31 20.00 -32.86
C LEU A 504 -2.14 20.86 -31.60
N LEU A 505 -3.05 20.74 -30.62
CA LEU A 505 -2.95 21.46 -29.36
C LEU A 505 -1.66 21.14 -28.60
N ALA A 506 -1.25 19.87 -28.57
CA ALA A 506 -0.01 19.47 -27.94
C ALA A 506 1.24 20.08 -28.59
N GLN A 507 1.21 20.37 -29.91
CA GLN A 507 2.30 21.05 -30.61
C GLN A 507 2.33 22.54 -30.30
N GLU A 508 1.18 23.19 -30.15
CA GLU A 508 1.06 24.59 -29.76
C GLU A 508 1.58 24.85 -28.34
N HIS A 509 1.33 23.91 -27.41
CA HIS A 509 1.83 24.00 -26.02
C HIS A 509 3.32 23.65 -25.84
N ALA A 510 3.95 23.04 -26.85
CA ALA A 510 5.38 22.69 -26.81
C ALA A 510 6.31 23.80 -27.34
N LEU A 511 5.75 24.91 -27.81
CA LEU A 511 6.41 26.16 -28.21
C LEU A 511 6.26 27.20 -27.10
#